data_AF-A0A3M9MN25-F1
#
_entry.id   AF-A0A3M9MN25-F1
#
_cell.length_a   1.000
_cell.length_b   1.000
_cell.length_c   1.000
_cell.angle_alpha   90.00
_cell.angle_beta   90.00
_cell.angle_gamma   90.00
#
_symmetry.space_group_name_H-M   'P 1'
#
loop_
_entity.id
_entity.type
_entity.pdbx_description
1 polymer ?
#
loop_
_entity_poly.entity_id
_entity_poly.type
_entity_poly.pdbx_seq_one_letter_code
_entity_poly.pdbx_strand_id
1 'polypeptide(L)'
;MNTLVLATQEQEAEVSLKFYNRAYLHLQDPAELKAWLPQADLVIDLLLHEQPERLAQYNQQGKGEKLTVFFNANNVNLTEFTQAYTPLNFHLAGFIGQPLINREVLEVVTLREDSQRPVDKAFVFLASLYQLVKNPK
;
A
#
# COMPACT_ATOMS: atom_id res chain seq x y z
N MET A 1 1.54 -14.60 3.75
CA MET A 1 1.64 -13.41 2.89
C MET A 1 2.59 -12.47 3.60
N ASN A 2 3.75 -12.21 3.03
CA ASN A 2 4.75 -11.35 3.67
C ASN A 2 4.32 -9.90 3.50
N THR A 3 4.11 -9.21 4.63
CA THR A 3 3.68 -7.80 4.64
C THR A 3 4.87 -6.94 5.02
N LEU A 4 5.03 -5.81 4.36
CA LEU A 4 5.98 -4.77 4.72
C LEU A 4 5.19 -3.49 5.04
N VAL A 5 5.60 -2.75 6.07
CA VAL A 5 4.95 -1.49 6.44
C VAL A 5 6.00 -0.38 6.46
N LEU A 6 5.78 0.65 5.68
CA LEU A 6 6.58 1.87 5.62
C LEU A 6 5.72 2.99 6.20
N ALA A 7 6.07 3.48 7.37
CA ALA A 7 5.27 4.42 8.13
C ALA A 7 6.16 5.18 9.12
N THR A 8 5.70 6.33 9.62
CA THR A 8 6.31 6.94 10.81
C THR A 8 6.07 6.04 12.05
N GLN A 9 6.79 6.28 13.13
CA GLN A 9 6.61 5.54 14.39
C GLN A 9 5.17 5.64 14.94
N GLU A 10 4.53 6.81 14.80
CA GLU A 10 3.16 7.02 15.26
C GLU A 10 2.15 6.25 14.40
N GLN A 11 2.26 6.38 13.08
CA GLN A 11 1.43 5.66 12.12
C GLN A 11 1.58 4.15 12.29
N GLU A 12 2.78 3.69 12.60
CA GLU A 12 3.06 2.29 12.85
C GLU A 12 2.35 1.75 14.09
N ALA A 13 2.39 2.49 15.20
CA ALA A 13 1.68 2.13 16.41
C ALA A 13 0.17 1.97 16.15
N GLU A 14 -0.42 2.83 15.30
CA GLU A 14 -1.83 2.69 14.91
C GLU A 14 -2.07 1.50 13.97
N VAL A 15 -1.19 1.31 12.99
CA VAL A 15 -1.31 0.24 11.99
C VAL A 15 -1.14 -1.13 12.63
N SER A 16 -0.22 -1.29 13.57
CA SER A 16 0.00 -2.55 14.28
C SER A 16 -1.22 -2.97 15.10
N LEU A 17 -1.93 -2.01 15.71
CA LEU A 17 -3.21 -2.23 16.36
C LEU A 17 -4.34 -2.55 15.37
N LYS A 18 -4.29 -2.04 14.13
CA LYS A 18 -5.35 -2.30 13.15
C LYS A 18 -5.22 -3.68 12.51
N PHE A 19 -3.99 -4.14 12.26
CA PHE A 19 -3.79 -5.44 11.63
C PHE A 19 -2.64 -6.25 12.26
N TYR A 20 -3.04 -7.23 13.07
CA TYR A 20 -2.20 -7.94 14.04
C TYR A 20 -1.27 -9.03 13.44
N ASN A 21 -1.52 -9.51 12.21
CA ASN A 21 -0.81 -10.67 11.63
C ASN A 21 0.32 -10.27 10.66
N ARG A 22 1.40 -9.64 11.15
CA ARG A 22 2.42 -9.08 10.25
C ARG A 22 3.86 -9.35 10.69
N ALA A 23 4.68 -9.75 9.72
CA ALA A 23 6.12 -9.54 9.81
C ALA A 23 6.37 -8.04 9.65
N TYR A 24 6.98 -7.43 10.65
CA TYR A 24 7.14 -5.99 10.73
C TYR A 24 8.58 -5.62 10.39
N LEU A 25 8.73 -4.63 9.52
CA LEU A 25 10.02 -4.03 9.25
C LEU A 25 9.84 -2.55 8.95
N HIS A 26 10.21 -1.73 9.91
CA HIS A 26 10.33 -0.29 9.75
C HIS A 26 11.69 0.03 9.15
N LEU A 27 11.66 0.46 7.90
CA LEU A 27 12.84 0.76 7.10
C LEU A 27 13.26 2.21 7.36
N GLN A 28 14.46 2.42 7.89
CA GLN A 28 15.04 3.76 8.06
C GLN A 28 15.88 4.19 6.86
N ASP A 29 16.41 3.22 6.11
CA ASP A 29 17.21 3.45 4.91
C ASP A 29 16.48 2.90 3.67
N PRO A 30 16.29 3.70 2.59
CA PRO A 30 15.78 3.21 1.32
C PRO A 30 16.53 1.99 0.76
N ALA A 31 17.82 1.83 1.07
CA ALA A 31 18.61 0.66 0.66
C ALA A 31 18.11 -0.64 1.30
N GLU A 32 17.52 -0.57 2.49
CA GLU A 32 16.92 -1.74 3.14
C GLU A 32 15.66 -2.18 2.38
N LEU A 33 14.88 -1.27 1.79
CA LEU A 33 13.68 -1.62 1.00
C LEU A 33 14.03 -2.63 -0.09
N LYS A 34 15.18 -2.45 -0.76
CA LYS A 34 15.68 -3.35 -1.80
C LYS A 34 15.88 -4.79 -1.34
N ALA A 35 16.26 -5.01 -0.08
CA ALA A 35 16.51 -6.35 0.47
C ALA A 35 15.21 -7.11 0.77
N TRP A 36 14.15 -6.38 1.14
CA TRP A 36 12.91 -6.95 1.64
C TRP A 36 11.79 -7.00 0.61
N LEU A 37 11.79 -6.06 -0.33
CA LEU A 37 10.78 -5.96 -1.36
C LEU A 37 10.64 -7.23 -2.24
N PRO A 38 11.71 -7.95 -2.61
CA PRO A 38 11.60 -9.23 -3.33
C PRO A 38 10.91 -10.34 -2.52
N GLN A 39 10.75 -10.16 -1.20
CA GLN A 39 10.10 -11.12 -0.31
C GLN A 39 8.68 -10.70 0.04
N ALA A 40 8.33 -9.41 -0.09
CA ALA A 40 7.02 -8.87 0.21
C ALA A 40 5.96 -9.29 -0.84
N ASP A 41 4.79 -9.70 -0.36
CA ASP A 41 3.59 -9.87 -1.19
C ASP A 41 2.67 -8.65 -1.06
N LEU A 42 2.71 -8.00 0.11
CA LEU A 42 1.93 -6.84 0.48
C LEU A 42 2.86 -5.76 1.03
N VAL A 43 2.72 -4.53 0.57
CA VAL A 43 3.38 -3.35 1.14
C VAL A 43 2.30 -2.38 1.56
N ILE A 44 2.43 -1.80 2.75
CA ILE A 44 1.62 -0.68 3.20
C ILE A 44 2.57 0.49 3.41
N ASP A 45 2.68 1.35 2.41
CA ASP A 45 3.54 2.51 2.39
C ASP A 45 2.74 3.79 2.65
N LEU A 46 2.60 4.13 3.93
CA LEU A 46 1.90 5.34 4.35
C LEU A 46 2.68 6.62 4.02
N LEU A 47 3.94 6.51 3.58
CA LEU A 47 4.80 7.63 3.20
C LEU A 47 4.93 7.79 1.67
N LEU A 48 4.34 6.91 0.87
CA LEU A 48 4.50 6.90 -0.59
C LEU A 48 4.09 8.23 -1.24
N HIS A 49 3.03 8.86 -0.74
CA HIS A 49 2.54 10.15 -1.23
C HIS A 49 3.56 11.29 -1.08
N GLU A 50 4.48 11.19 -0.11
CA GLU A 50 5.57 12.14 0.11
C GLU A 50 6.85 11.74 -0.66
N GLN A 51 6.97 10.47 -1.06
CA GLN A 51 8.13 9.87 -1.72
C GLN A 51 7.72 9.07 -2.98
N PRO A 52 7.14 9.73 -3.99
CA PRO A 52 6.61 9.07 -5.19
C PRO A 52 7.65 8.28 -5.98
N GLU A 53 8.94 8.62 -5.86
CA GLU A 53 10.05 7.90 -6.50
C GLU A 53 10.13 6.42 -6.10
N ARG A 54 9.54 6.04 -4.96
CA ARG A 54 9.43 4.63 -4.54
C ARG A 54 8.58 3.79 -5.51
N LEU A 55 7.67 4.39 -6.27
CA LEU A 55 6.94 3.70 -7.34
C LEU A 55 7.89 3.04 -8.35
N ALA A 56 8.99 3.73 -8.69
CA ALA A 56 10.02 3.16 -9.57
C ALA A 56 10.74 1.97 -8.92
N GLN A 57 11.00 2.03 -7.61
CA GLN A 57 11.62 0.93 -6.87
C GLN A 57 10.69 -0.30 -6.83
N TYR A 58 9.38 -0.10 -6.59
CA TYR A 58 8.37 -1.16 -6.66
C TYR A 58 8.30 -1.82 -8.03
N ASN A 59 8.36 -1.03 -9.10
CA ASN A 59 8.41 -1.56 -10.47
C ASN A 59 9.68 -2.40 -10.74
N GLN A 60 10.85 -1.94 -10.28
CA GLN A 60 12.13 -2.58 -10.62
C GLN A 60 12.46 -3.79 -9.74
N GLN A 61 12.08 -3.75 -8.47
CA GLN A 61 12.57 -4.66 -7.43
C GLN A 61 11.45 -5.45 -6.75
N GLY A 62 10.19 -5.11 -7.03
CA GLY A 62 9.01 -5.84 -6.57
C GLY A 62 8.79 -7.17 -7.29
N LYS A 63 7.73 -7.87 -6.88
CA LYS A 63 7.31 -9.14 -7.48
C LYS A 63 6.37 -8.96 -8.69
N GLY A 64 6.37 -7.79 -9.33
CA GLY A 64 5.42 -7.44 -10.38
C GLY A 64 3.96 -7.65 -9.95
N GLU A 65 3.17 -8.32 -10.77
CA GLU A 65 1.72 -8.56 -10.56
C GLU A 65 1.42 -9.44 -9.31
N LYS A 66 2.44 -9.93 -8.61
CA LYS A 66 2.27 -10.61 -7.31
C LYS A 66 2.37 -9.67 -6.12
N LEU A 67 2.78 -8.42 -6.33
CA LEU A 67 2.91 -7.39 -5.30
C LEU A 67 1.66 -6.52 -5.27
N THR A 68 1.13 -6.30 -4.07
CA THR A 68 0.10 -5.28 -3.82
C THR A 68 0.66 -4.22 -2.89
N VAL A 69 0.58 -2.96 -3.31
CA VAL A 69 1.03 -1.80 -2.53
C VAL A 69 -0.18 -0.97 -2.15
N PHE A 70 -0.38 -0.79 -0.85
CA PHE A 70 -1.32 0.18 -0.32
C PHE A 70 -0.57 1.44 0.13
N PHE A 71 -1.17 2.61 -0.04
CA PHE A 71 -0.61 3.86 0.46
C PHE A 71 -1.67 4.82 0.97
N ASN A 72 -1.26 5.90 1.63
CA ASN A 72 -2.15 6.99 2.00
C ASN A 72 -2.55 7.81 0.77
N ALA A 73 -3.80 7.69 0.31
CA ALA A 73 -4.31 8.42 -0.85
C ALA A 73 -5.22 9.59 -0.48
N ASN A 74 -5.18 10.04 0.78
CA ASN A 74 -5.92 11.23 1.19
C ASN A 74 -5.50 12.45 0.35
N ASN A 75 -6.48 13.06 -0.33
CA ASN A 75 -6.29 14.21 -1.22
C ASN A 75 -5.34 13.96 -2.40
N VAL A 76 -5.12 12.70 -2.80
CA VAL A 76 -4.29 12.34 -3.94
C VAL A 76 -5.16 11.88 -5.11
N ASN A 77 -5.04 12.52 -6.27
CA ASN A 77 -5.57 11.96 -7.52
C ASN A 77 -4.63 10.85 -8.00
N LEU A 78 -5.07 9.60 -7.89
CA LEU A 78 -4.23 8.43 -8.14
C LEU A 78 -3.67 8.36 -9.58
N THR A 79 -4.42 8.86 -10.57
CA THR A 79 -4.00 8.85 -11.97
C THR A 79 -2.87 9.86 -12.19
N GLU A 80 -3.01 11.07 -11.65
CA GLU A 80 -1.98 12.11 -11.75
C GLU A 80 -0.72 11.71 -10.96
N PHE A 81 -0.89 11.18 -9.76
CA PHE A 81 0.20 10.73 -8.89
C PHE A 81 1.10 9.68 -9.57
N THR A 82 0.50 8.79 -10.35
CA THR A 82 1.23 7.67 -10.98
C THR A 82 1.72 7.98 -12.39
N GLN A 83 1.30 9.09 -13.00
CA GLN A 83 1.50 9.37 -14.42
C GLN A 83 2.97 9.20 -14.87
N ALA A 84 3.92 9.75 -14.11
CA ALA A 84 5.35 9.69 -14.42
C ALA A 84 5.99 8.28 -14.28
N TYR A 85 5.27 7.33 -13.67
CA TYR A 85 5.75 5.99 -13.35
C TYR A 85 4.97 4.89 -14.07
N THR A 86 3.94 5.25 -14.82
CA THR A 86 3.17 4.29 -15.63
C THR A 86 3.98 3.78 -16.83
N PRO A 87 3.78 2.52 -17.25
CA PRO A 87 2.90 1.51 -16.63
C PRO A 87 3.49 0.94 -15.33
N LEU A 88 2.63 0.76 -14.32
CA LEU A 88 2.98 0.00 -13.11
C LEU A 88 2.82 -1.49 -13.39
N ASN A 89 3.82 -2.29 -13.02
CA ASN A 89 3.80 -3.74 -13.17
C ASN A 89 3.30 -4.49 -11.93
N PHE A 90 2.76 -3.77 -10.94
CA PHE A 90 2.23 -4.26 -9.68
C PHE A 90 0.87 -3.60 -9.39
N HIS A 91 0.18 -4.08 -8.36
CA HIS A 91 -1.13 -3.55 -7.97
C HIS A 91 -0.98 -2.40 -6.98
N LEU A 92 -1.40 -1.19 -7.35
CA LEU A 92 -1.43 -0.03 -6.48
C LEU A 92 -2.87 0.28 -6.03
N ALA A 93 -3.05 0.41 -4.72
CA ALA A 93 -4.30 0.78 -4.09
C ALA A 93 -4.09 1.88 -3.03
N GLY A 94 -5.01 2.82 -2.93
CA GLY A 94 -4.94 3.92 -1.98
C GLY A 94 -5.95 3.75 -0.85
N PHE A 95 -5.52 3.88 0.40
CA PHE A 95 -6.42 4.07 1.53
C PHE A 95 -6.96 5.50 1.53
N ILE A 96 -8.27 5.63 1.62
CA ILE A 96 -8.94 6.90 1.87
C ILE A 96 -9.31 6.96 3.34
N GLY A 97 -9.04 8.14 3.91
CA GLY A 97 -9.30 8.56 5.27
C GLY A 97 -8.47 7.89 6.35
N GLN A 98 -7.93 8.73 7.22
CA GLN A 98 -7.13 8.36 8.38
C GLN A 98 -7.76 8.92 9.67
N PRO A 99 -7.44 8.36 10.85
CA PRO A 99 -6.60 7.17 11.06
C PRO A 99 -7.34 5.86 10.74
N LEU A 100 -6.61 4.84 10.28
CA LEU A 100 -7.19 3.56 9.83
C LEU A 100 -7.78 2.75 10.98
N ILE A 101 -7.23 2.90 12.19
CA ILE A 101 -7.64 2.14 13.38
C ILE A 101 -9.11 2.39 13.76
N ASN A 102 -9.60 3.61 13.53
CA ASN A 102 -10.95 4.03 13.90
C ASN A 102 -12.02 3.61 12.88
N ARG A 103 -11.63 2.96 11.78
CA ARG A 103 -12.53 2.63 10.68
C ARG A 103 -12.84 1.15 10.70
N GLU A 104 -14.13 0.81 10.82
CA GLU A 104 -14.59 -0.58 10.72
C GLU A 104 -14.44 -1.12 9.29
N VAL A 105 -14.87 -0.33 8.31
CA VAL A 105 -14.71 -0.59 6.88
C VAL A 105 -13.69 0.39 6.29
N LEU A 106 -12.62 -0.11 5.68
CA LEU A 106 -11.61 0.71 5.02
C LEU A 106 -12.04 1.11 3.62
N GLU A 107 -11.90 2.37 3.27
CA GLU A 107 -12.18 2.88 1.93
C GLU A 107 -10.92 2.76 1.08
N VAL A 108 -11.05 2.14 -0.10
CA VAL A 108 -9.93 1.90 -0.99
C VAL A 108 -10.22 2.36 -2.40
N VAL A 109 -9.27 3.08 -2.99
CA VAL A 109 -9.24 3.41 -4.42
C VAL A 109 -8.21 2.53 -5.12
N THR A 110 -8.49 2.08 -6.34
CA THR A 110 -7.56 1.26 -7.14
C THR A 110 -7.21 1.99 -8.43
N LEU A 111 -5.95 1.88 -8.87
CA LEU A 111 -5.54 2.48 -10.14
C LEU A 111 -6.13 1.73 -11.35
N ARG A 112 -6.15 0.39 -11.27
CA ARG A 112 -6.60 -0.50 -12.34
C ARG A 112 -7.72 -1.40 -11.83
N GLU A 113 -8.69 -1.73 -12.69
CA GLU A 113 -9.83 -2.60 -12.33
C GLU A 113 -9.37 -4.03 -11.98
N ASP A 114 -8.33 -4.52 -12.66
CA ASP A 114 -7.73 -5.83 -12.42
C ASP A 114 -7.12 -6.00 -11.00
N SER A 115 -6.94 -4.89 -10.29
CA SER A 115 -6.35 -4.88 -8.95
C SER A 115 -7.35 -5.25 -7.86
N GLN A 116 -8.64 -5.36 -8.17
CA GLN A 116 -9.67 -5.75 -7.19
C GLN A 116 -9.37 -7.13 -6.55
N ARG A 117 -9.06 -8.15 -7.35
CA ARG A 117 -8.79 -9.50 -6.82
C ARG A 117 -7.55 -9.58 -5.91
N PRO A 118 -6.41 -8.95 -6.24
CA PRO A 118 -5.30 -8.79 -5.31
C PRO A 118 -5.68 -8.06 -4.02
N VAL A 119 -6.48 -6.99 -4.12
CA VAL A 119 -6.97 -6.23 -2.97
C VAL A 119 -7.88 -7.10 -2.09
N ASP A 120 -8.84 -7.84 -2.66
CA ASP A 120 -9.68 -8.80 -1.94
C ASP A 120 -8.83 -9.77 -1.11
N LYS A 121 -7.81 -10.37 -1.76
CA LYS A 121 -6.89 -11.31 -1.10
C LYS A 121 -6.12 -10.64 0.03
N ALA A 122 -5.69 -9.39 -0.15
CA ALA A 122 -5.01 -8.63 0.88
C ALA A 122 -5.93 -8.39 2.10
N PHE A 123 -7.19 -8.03 1.88
CA PHE A 123 -8.15 -7.79 2.96
C PHE A 123 -8.60 -9.04 3.72
N VAL A 124 -8.71 -10.18 3.03
CA VAL A 124 -8.89 -11.48 3.69
C VAL A 124 -7.73 -11.76 4.65
N PHE A 125 -6.48 -11.54 4.21
CA PHE A 125 -5.30 -11.75 5.04
C PHE A 125 -5.19 -10.74 6.19
N LEU A 126 -5.52 -9.48 5.93
CA LEU A 126 -5.52 -8.39 6.90
C LEU A 126 -6.69 -8.49 7.91
N ALA A 127 -7.59 -9.46 7.74
CA ALA A 127 -8.77 -9.67 8.58
C ALA A 127 -9.58 -8.37 8.80
N SER A 128 -9.76 -7.60 7.73
CA SER A 128 -10.45 -6.30 7.75
C SER A 128 -11.45 -6.19 6.63
N LEU A 129 -12.53 -5.44 6.86
CA LEU A 129 -13.51 -5.12 5.83
C LEU A 129 -13.04 -3.92 5.01
N TYR A 130 -13.44 -3.90 3.75
CA TYR A 130 -13.18 -2.76 2.87
C TYR A 130 -14.31 -2.54 1.88
N GLN A 131 -14.34 -1.33 1.33
CA GLN A 131 -15.17 -0.97 0.19
C GLN A 131 -14.33 -0.23 -0.85
N LEU A 132 -14.58 -0.53 -2.12
CA LEU A 132 -14.02 0.26 -3.21
C LEU A 132 -14.78 1.57 -3.33
N VAL A 133 -14.04 2.67 -3.34
CA VAL A 133 -14.59 4.00 -3.61
C VAL A 133 -14.03 4.53 -4.92
N LYS A 134 -14.78 5.43 -5.56
CA LYS A 134 -14.31 6.06 -6.79
C LYS A 134 -13.15 6.99 -6.47
N ASN A 135 -12.12 6.97 -7.32
CA ASN A 135 -11.03 7.94 -7.21
C ASN A 135 -11.63 9.36 -7.26
N PRO A 136 -11.42 10.21 -6.26
CA PRO A 136 -11.89 11.59 -6.32
C PRO A 136 -11.28 12.25 -7.57
N LYS A 137 -12.14 12.88 -8.37
CA LYS A 137 -11.72 13.59 -9.59
C LYS A 137 -10.88 14.80 -9.23
#